data_AF-A0A4Q4DEB9-F1
#
_entry.id   AF-A0A4Q4DEB9-F1
#
_cell.length_a   1.000
_cell.length_b   1.000
_cell.length_c   1.000
_cell.angle_alpha   90.00
_cell.angle_beta   90.00
_cell.angle_gamma   90.00
#
_symmetry.space_group_name_H-M   'P 1'
#
loop_
_entity.id
_entity.type
_entity.pdbx_description
1 polymer ?
#
loop_
_entity_poly.entity_id
_entity_poly.type
_entity_poly.pdbx_seq_one_letter_code
_entity_poly.pdbx_strand_id
1 'polypeptide(L)'
;MKNTIHVVGHRPELVEPIFAAGRRAFGGDWPRTASTLIGVQALGRPEWLIEVDGLAVIPAHSPLTRRSRGASTGTEEHRSTT
;
A
#
# COMPACT_ATOMS: atom_id res chain seq x y z
N MET A 1 -0.75 -7.67 8.57
CA MET A 1 -1.23 -7.69 7.17
C MET A 1 -1.47 -9.14 6.78
N LYS A 2 -2.27 -9.40 5.74
CA LYS A 2 -2.46 -10.75 5.15
C LYS A 2 -3.04 -10.63 3.75
N ASN A 3 -2.94 -11.70 2.95
CA ASN A 3 -3.67 -11.82 1.70
C ASN A 3 -4.17 -13.25 1.45
N THR A 4 -5.26 -13.35 0.71
CA THR A 4 -5.82 -14.60 0.19
C THR A 4 -5.88 -14.51 -1.34
N ILE A 5 -5.49 -15.58 -2.02
CA ILE A 5 -5.42 -15.71 -3.46
C ILE A 5 -6.40 -16.81 -3.88
N HIS A 6 -7.46 -16.44 -4.58
CA HIS A 6 -8.47 -17.36 -5.11
C HIS A 6 -8.15 -17.65 -6.58
N VAL A 7 -8.04 -18.93 -6.95
CA VAL A 7 -7.64 -19.34 -8.31
C VAL A 7 -8.66 -20.31 -8.90
N VAL A 8 -9.25 -19.95 -10.05
CA VAL A 8 -10.14 -20.85 -10.79
C VAL A 8 -9.31 -21.88 -11.53
N GLY A 9 -9.73 -23.16 -11.48
CA GLY A 9 -9.01 -24.23 -12.17
C GLY A 9 -7.58 -24.42 -11.65
N HIS A 10 -7.37 -24.25 -10.34
CA HIS A 10 -6.06 -24.36 -9.72
C HIS A 10 -5.38 -25.70 -10.03
N ARG A 11 -4.09 -25.64 -10.35
CA ARG A 11 -3.17 -26.77 -10.44
C ARG A 11 -1.82 -26.37 -9.82
N PRO A 12 -1.04 -27.32 -9.26
CA PRO A 12 0.22 -27.00 -8.59
C PRO A 12 1.20 -26.17 -9.43
N GLU A 13 1.21 -26.36 -10.75
CA GLU A 13 2.12 -25.67 -11.67
C GLU A 13 1.81 -24.17 -11.80
N LEU A 14 0.62 -23.73 -11.34
CA LEU A 14 0.23 -22.32 -11.37
C LEU A 14 0.81 -21.52 -10.19
N VAL A 15 1.28 -22.18 -9.13
CA VAL A 15 1.82 -21.49 -7.94
C VAL A 15 2.96 -20.56 -8.34
N GLU A 16 3.98 -21.09 -9.02
CA GLU A 16 5.15 -20.28 -9.38
C GLU A 16 4.85 -19.13 -10.35
N PRO A 17 4.08 -19.32 -11.44
CA PRO A 17 3.65 -18.21 -12.31
C PRO A 17 2.89 -17.10 -11.56
N ILE A 18 2.02 -17.47 -10.61
CA ILE A 18 1.25 -16.51 -9.79
C ILE A 18 2.20 -15.70 -8.89
N PHE A 19 3.09 -16.38 -8.16
CA PHE A 19 4.03 -15.70 -7.27
C PHE A 19 5.08 -14.89 -8.04
N ALA A 20 5.48 -15.33 -9.24
CA ALA A 20 6.33 -14.56 -10.15
C ALA A 20 5.62 -13.29 -10.64
N ALA A 21 4.32 -13.35 -10.96
CA ALA A 21 3.53 -12.16 -11.28
C ALA A 21 3.45 -11.20 -10.10
N GLY A 22 3.23 -11.72 -8.88
CA GLY A 22 3.27 -10.93 -7.64
C GLY A 22 4.61 -10.23 -7.44
N ARG A 23 5.73 -10.96 -7.56
CA ARG A 23 7.07 -10.36 -7.49
C ARG A 23 7.26 -9.24 -8.52
N ARG A 24 6.83 -9.42 -9.77
CA ARG A 24 6.90 -8.34 -10.77
C ARG A 24 6.05 -7.12 -10.38
N ALA A 25 4.85 -7.35 -9.87
CA ALA A 25 3.93 -6.27 -9.47
C ALA A 25 4.45 -5.43 -8.29
N PHE A 26 5.21 -6.05 -7.38
CA PHE A 26 5.72 -5.41 -6.16
C PHE A 26 7.24 -5.14 -6.18
N GLY A 27 7.85 -5.09 -7.38
CA GLY A 27 9.27 -4.73 -7.51
C GLY A 27 10.23 -5.73 -6.85
N GLY A 28 9.90 -7.02 -6.87
CA GLY A 28 10.65 -8.11 -6.23
C GLY A 28 10.31 -8.31 -4.76
N ASP A 29 9.69 -7.34 -4.11
CA ASP A 29 9.33 -7.39 -2.69
C ASP A 29 7.95 -8.04 -2.52
N TRP A 30 7.89 -9.36 -2.77
CA TRP A 30 6.74 -10.25 -2.61
C TRP A 30 7.20 -11.70 -2.33
N PRO A 31 6.52 -12.45 -1.45
CA PRO A 31 5.36 -12.07 -0.64
C PRO A 31 5.75 -11.22 0.59
N ARG A 32 5.07 -10.10 0.81
CA ARG A 32 5.31 -9.19 1.95
C ARG A 32 4.63 -9.63 3.25
N THR A 33 3.72 -10.58 3.14
CA THR A 33 2.86 -11.02 4.22
C THR A 33 2.50 -12.49 4.03
N ALA A 34 2.02 -13.14 5.08
CA ALA A 34 1.46 -14.48 4.96
C ALA A 34 0.35 -14.50 3.90
N SER A 35 0.46 -15.46 2.98
CA SER A 35 -0.48 -15.69 1.88
C SER A 35 -1.17 -17.03 2.04
N THR A 36 -2.47 -17.04 1.77
CA THR A 36 -3.25 -18.26 1.55
C THR A 36 -3.60 -18.35 0.08
N LEU A 37 -3.29 -19.46 -0.60
CA LEU A 37 -3.70 -19.71 -1.98
C LEU A 37 -4.66 -20.89 -2.01
N ILE A 38 -5.86 -20.69 -2.57
CA ILE A 38 -6.91 -21.71 -2.60
C ILE A 38 -7.52 -21.79 -4.00
N GLY A 39 -7.73 -23.01 -4.48
CA GLY A 39 -8.53 -23.27 -5.67
C GLY A 39 -10.02 -23.05 -5.40
N VAL A 40 -10.69 -22.29 -6.27
CA VAL A 40 -12.13 -22.02 -6.19
C VAL A 40 -12.83 -22.44 -7.49
N GLN A 41 -14.15 -22.65 -7.44
CA GLN A 41 -14.91 -23.06 -8.62
C GLN A 41 -15.21 -21.90 -9.58
N ALA A 42 -15.41 -20.68 -9.06
CA ALA A 42 -15.72 -19.49 -9.84
C ALA A 42 -15.35 -18.21 -9.07
N LEU A 43 -15.33 -17.07 -9.77
CA LEU A 43 -15.12 -15.73 -9.23
C LEU A 43 -16.30 -14.82 -9.59
N GLY A 44 -16.22 -13.53 -9.26
CA GLY A 44 -17.28 -12.56 -9.53
C GLY A 44 -17.65 -12.42 -11.02
N ARG A 45 -16.74 -12.78 -11.95
CA ARG A 45 -17.00 -12.87 -13.39
C ARG A 45 -16.41 -14.16 -13.98
N PRO A 46 -17.09 -14.81 -14.95
CA PRO A 46 -16.64 -16.08 -15.54
C PRO A 46 -15.25 -16.03 -16.18
N GLU A 47 -14.86 -14.89 -16.73
CA GLU A 47 -13.56 -14.68 -17.38
C GLU A 47 -12.41 -14.41 -16.41
N TRP A 48 -12.70 -14.20 -15.13
CA TRP A 48 -11.66 -13.99 -14.12
C TRP A 48 -11.04 -15.33 -13.73
N LEU A 49 -9.71 -15.37 -13.75
CA LEU A 49 -8.93 -16.58 -13.43
C LEU A 49 -8.33 -16.53 -12.02
N ILE A 50 -8.15 -15.33 -11.48
CA ILE A 50 -7.52 -15.07 -10.19
C ILE A 50 -8.12 -13.83 -9.54
N GLU A 51 -8.32 -13.89 -8.22
CA GLU A 51 -8.69 -12.75 -7.38
C GLU A 51 -7.79 -12.72 -6.14
N VAL A 52 -7.36 -11.53 -5.71
CA VAL A 52 -6.52 -11.35 -4.52
C VAL A 52 -7.22 -10.42 -3.54
N ASP A 53 -7.57 -10.96 -2.38
CA ASP A 53 -8.08 -10.19 -1.23
C ASP A 53 -6.91 -9.83 -0.32
N GLY A 54 -6.78 -8.55 0.04
CA GLY A 54 -5.63 -8.00 0.74
C GLY A 54 -6.02 -7.12 1.93
N LEU A 55 -5.38 -7.37 3.08
CA LEU A 55 -5.47 -6.53 4.27
C LEU A 55 -4.10 -5.87 4.55
N ALA A 56 -4.04 -4.55 4.41
CA ALA A 56 -2.86 -3.73 4.64
C ALA A 56 -3.04 -2.79 5.84
N VAL A 57 -1.92 -2.29 6.37
CA VAL A 57 -1.87 -1.20 7.36
C VAL A 57 -1.28 0.02 6.68
N ILE A 58 -1.95 1.16 6.80
CA ILE A 58 -1.41 2.45 6.37
C ILE A 58 -0.66 3.03 7.57
N PRO A 59 0.64 3.35 7.44
CA PRO A 59 1.37 4.00 8.52
C PRO A 59 0.67 5.28 8.95
N ALA A 60 0.59 5.51 10.27
CA ALA A 60 0.15 6.80 10.77
C ALA A 60 1.04 7.89 10.15
N HIS A 61 0.42 8.91 9.57
CA HIS A 61 1.15 10.08 9.08
C HIS A 61 1.87 10.66 10.30
N SER A 62 3.18 10.89 10.19
CA SER A 62 3.84 11.79 11.13
C SER A 62 3.10 13.12 11.02
N PRO A 63 2.48 13.65 12.10
CA PRO A 63 1.88 14.98 12.04
C PRO A 63 3.03 15.95 11.75
N LEU A 64 3.14 16.36 10.49
CA LEU A 64 4.14 17.31 10.05
C LEU A 64 4.08 18.53 10.97
N THR A 65 5.22 18.82 11.58
CA THR A 65 5.58 20.07 12.23
C THR A 65 4.86 21.23 11.54
N ARG A 66 3.88 21.81 12.25
CA ARG A 66 3.22 23.05 11.84
C ARG A 66 4.30 24.11 11.69
N ARG A 67 4.82 24.32 10.47
CA ARG A 67 5.71 25.46 10.19
C ARG A 67 4.98 26.70 10.67
N SER A 68 5.57 27.36 11.66
CA SER A 68 5.13 28.65 12.16
C SER A 68 4.95 29.57 10.95
N ARG A 69 3.71 29.95 10.65
CA ARG A 69 3.46 31.17 9.88
C ARG A 69 4.11 32.27 10.70
N GLY A 70 5.14 32.89 10.11
CA GLY A 70 5.80 34.03 10.71
C GLY A 70 4.76 35.08 11.08
N ALA A 71 4.77 35.48 12.35
CA ALA A 71 4.18 36.73 12.76
C ALA A 71 5.11 37.83 12.26
N SER A 72 4.85 38.32 11.05
CA SER A 72 5.27 39.65 10.66
C SER A 72 4.30 40.63 11.32
N THR A 73 4.70 41.19 12.46
CA THR A 73 4.16 42.46 12.94
C THR A 73 5.34 43.41 13.01
N GLY A 74 5.41 44.31 12.03
CA GLY A 74 6.21 45.51 12.18
C GLY A 74 5.58 46.37 13.27
N THR A 75 6.42 46.90 14.15
CA THR A 75 6.22 48.23 14.70
C THR A 75 7.58 48.92 14.65
N GLU A 76 7.64 49.89 13.77
CA GLU A 76 8.67 50.91 13.66
C GLU A 76 8.49 51.87 14.84
N GLU A 77 9.52 52.05 15.69
CA GLU A 77 9.59 53.26 16.52
C GLU A 77 11.04 53.69 16.77
N HIS A 78 11.40 54.74 16.02
CA HIS A 78 12.24 55.89 16.36
C HIS A 78 13.56 55.70 17.14
N ARG A 79 14.64 55.87 16.38
CA ARG A 79 15.95 56.36 16.82
C ARG A 79 15.84 57.85 17.22
N SER A 80 16.22 58.23 18.46
CA SER A 80 17.02 59.43 18.81
C SER A 80 17.00 59.75 20.32
N THR A 81 18.09 60.41 20.79
CA THR A 81 18.39 60.97 22.15
C THR A 81 19.14 59.98 23.05
N THR A 82 20.38 60.16 23.52
CA THR A 82 21.42 61.23 23.50
C THR A 82 22.78 60.53 23.58
#